data_AF-A0A2E5JK30-F1
#
_entry.id   AF-A0A2E5JK30-F1
#
_cell.length_a   1.000
_cell.length_b   1.000
_cell.length_c   1.000
_cell.angle_alpha   90.00
_cell.angle_beta   90.00
_cell.angle_gamma   90.00
#
_symmetry.space_group_name_H-M   'P 1'
#
loop_
_entity.id
_entity.type
_entity.pdbx_description
1 polymer ?
#
loop_
_entity_poly.entity_id
_entity_poly.type
_entity_poly.pdbx_seq_one_letter_code
_entity_poly.pdbx_strand_id
1 'polypeptide(L)'
;MRNYLLVILLALQCFSLRAEDREQIVEYFENEESFVKDDAGQKRELLELLMLRERVIELNMDWHNDPLSDATLSKNIATFIKLKSEMDTLSDFAWRYGMLLRKKTEDESVITGHNRFVVLKISDAFSILSRKISEVTSLYYPKNKRLVKSDKFLSNGSANEAKAHTMWLSAHLTTFDAFLKAYNGFFRNKHTRNLIKDLARAKEGKDVRLDEVAAVAKHTLSRNSRRWMQKALGGYAASRNQALSSFKDEDLARLVGTIESNESAVDLYNDADFNIRYYRMGDGLGRLLSWVVDAASGLFGNIAGRFRFRKGHMYDHDEYRIELMKRLRPLDILMEKTPFALTDTFIPGHYGHAAIYLGTEEQLREVGMWNHPVIIPHQEEIKKGKVIAEALRPGVWLNTLEEFLNIDELTLYRQPNVQADRAEMARIYERTLAQLGKDYDFNFDVNTLDKIVCSELIYHAFGTINWPVKYVLGRPTISPDNLAEVAYSQNGPISFILGNRAEERFVPDPVDKLDIADKLSLIQLEDGNFGKETRRCRDVHEQNGELRRVCYGRVEALIYKAPNESIYDNQIKAAQAL
;
A
#
# COMPACT_ATOMS: atom_id res chain seq x y z
N MET A 1 20.32 1.44 29.59
CA MET A 1 19.94 0.38 30.56
C MET A 1 18.45 0.13 30.65
N ARG A 2 17.57 1.15 30.74
CA ARG A 2 16.11 0.97 30.83
C ARG A 2 15.46 0.35 29.57
N ASN A 3 16.04 0.60 28.38
CA ASN A 3 15.60 0.00 27.11
C ASN A 3 16.00 -1.49 26.98
N TYR A 4 17.17 -1.87 27.48
CA TYR A 4 17.66 -3.26 27.44
C TYR A 4 16.87 -4.20 28.35
N LEU A 5 16.33 -3.69 29.47
CA LEU A 5 15.50 -4.50 30.37
C LEU A 5 14.14 -4.84 29.73
N LEU A 6 13.59 -3.92 28.91
CA LEU A 6 12.35 -4.14 28.17
C LEU A 6 12.54 -5.20 27.08
N VAL A 7 13.68 -5.16 26.37
CA VAL A 7 14.08 -6.13 25.34
C VAL A 7 14.25 -7.54 25.91
N ILE A 8 14.87 -7.69 27.10
CA ILE A 8 15.03 -8.99 27.75
C ILE A 8 13.68 -9.53 28.28
N LEU A 9 12.82 -8.65 28.82
CA LEU A 9 11.48 -9.03 29.27
C LEU A 9 10.56 -9.44 28.09
N LEU A 10 10.73 -8.83 26.91
CA LEU A 10 10.00 -9.18 25.68
C LEU A 10 10.51 -10.47 25.03
N ALA A 11 11.82 -10.69 25.01
CA ALA A 11 12.42 -11.95 24.53
C ALA A 11 11.99 -13.17 25.39
N LEU A 12 11.75 -12.97 26.68
CA LEU A 12 11.21 -14.00 27.58
C LEU A 12 9.71 -14.26 27.38
N GLN A 13 8.94 -13.27 26.90
CA GLN A 13 7.51 -13.43 26.57
C GLN A 13 7.27 -14.08 25.21
N CYS A 14 8.28 -14.21 24.36
CA CYS A 14 8.16 -14.87 23.06
C CYS A 14 7.68 -16.33 23.15
N PHE A 15 7.79 -17.02 24.29
CA PHE A 15 7.54 -18.47 24.43
C PHE A 15 6.14 -18.97 23.98
N SER A 16 5.13 -18.09 23.81
CA SER A 16 3.78 -18.45 23.35
C SER A 16 3.51 -18.27 21.84
N LEU A 17 4.44 -17.71 21.06
CA LEU A 17 4.27 -17.46 19.61
C LEU A 17 4.48 -18.73 18.77
N ARG A 18 3.84 -18.80 17.59
CA ARG A 18 4.26 -19.68 16.49
C ARG A 18 5.68 -19.28 16.04
N ALA A 19 6.49 -20.26 15.65
CA ALA A 19 7.91 -20.06 15.36
C ALA A 19 8.19 -19.00 14.27
N GLU A 20 7.32 -18.90 13.25
CA GLU A 20 7.47 -17.98 12.11
C GLU A 20 7.37 -16.50 12.50
N ASP A 21 6.50 -16.13 13.44
CA ASP A 21 6.34 -14.73 13.89
C ASP A 21 7.51 -14.31 14.81
N ARG A 22 8.11 -15.27 15.51
CA ARG A 22 9.21 -15.04 16.45
C ARG A 22 10.53 -14.73 15.74
N GLU A 23 10.81 -15.41 14.62
CA GLU A 23 12.02 -15.18 13.82
C GLU A 23 11.96 -13.83 13.09
N GLN A 24 10.80 -13.44 12.55
CA GLN A 24 10.63 -12.12 11.92
C GLN A 24 10.89 -10.99 12.91
N ILE A 25 10.37 -11.11 14.13
CA ILE A 25 10.52 -10.08 15.17
C ILE A 25 11.98 -9.98 15.65
N VAL A 26 12.67 -11.11 15.87
CA VAL A 26 14.08 -11.11 16.31
C VAL A 26 15.00 -10.55 15.22
N GLU A 27 14.81 -10.93 13.95
CA GLU A 27 15.58 -10.39 12.82
C GLU A 27 15.32 -8.88 12.63
N TYR A 28 14.13 -8.41 13.00
CA TYR A 28 13.74 -7.00 13.00
C TYR A 28 14.41 -6.18 14.10
N PHE A 29 14.60 -6.74 15.29
CA PHE A 29 15.16 -6.05 16.46
C PHE A 29 16.69 -6.08 16.53
N GLU A 30 17.36 -7.09 15.97
CA GLU A 30 18.84 -7.18 15.97
C GLU A 30 19.53 -6.07 15.13
N ASN A 31 18.78 -5.31 14.34
CA ASN A 31 19.29 -4.24 13.48
C ASN A 31 19.02 -2.81 14.00
N GLU A 32 18.62 -2.63 15.27
CA GLU A 32 18.15 -1.37 15.90
C GLU A 32 19.05 -0.14 15.68
N GLU A 33 20.38 -0.30 15.59
CA GLU A 33 21.30 0.82 15.34
C GLU A 33 21.25 1.37 13.89
N SER A 34 20.69 0.61 12.95
CA SER A 34 20.52 1.02 11.54
C SER A 34 19.18 1.73 11.25
N PHE A 35 18.23 1.70 12.18
CA PHE A 35 16.86 2.24 11.99
C PHE A 35 16.76 3.77 11.97
N VAL A 36 17.87 4.46 12.27
CA VAL A 36 17.90 5.93 12.33
C VAL A 36 18.13 6.57 10.95
N LYS A 37 18.60 5.83 9.93
CA LYS A 37 18.95 6.41 8.61
C LYS A 37 18.54 5.56 7.40
N ASP A 38 17.24 5.44 7.16
CA ASP A 38 16.73 5.33 5.79
C ASP A 38 16.38 6.77 5.39
N ASP A 39 17.08 7.32 4.40
CA ASP A 39 16.96 8.72 3.93
C ASP A 39 15.57 9.10 3.38
N ALA A 40 14.61 8.16 3.32
CA ALA A 40 13.25 8.38 2.84
C ALA A 40 12.15 8.15 3.91
N GLY A 41 12.51 7.71 5.13
CA GLY A 41 11.58 7.53 6.27
C GLY A 41 10.42 6.55 6.04
N GLN A 42 10.48 5.73 4.99
CA GLN A 42 9.43 4.80 4.56
C GLN A 42 9.39 3.54 5.43
N LYS A 43 10.54 3.07 5.93
CA LYS A 43 10.63 1.91 6.82
C LYS A 43 9.92 2.13 8.17
N ARG A 44 9.90 3.37 8.68
CA ARG A 44 9.27 3.74 9.97
C ARG A 44 7.75 3.61 9.96
N GLU A 45 7.12 3.94 8.84
CA GLU A 45 5.66 3.85 8.67
C GLU A 45 5.16 2.41 8.80
N LEU A 46 5.86 1.48 8.15
CA LEU A 46 5.53 0.07 8.21
C LEU A 46 5.81 -0.51 9.61
N LEU A 47 6.92 -0.10 10.23
CA LEU A 47 7.26 -0.53 11.58
C LEU A 47 6.19 -0.14 12.60
N GLU A 48 5.72 1.10 12.58
CA GLU A 48 4.68 1.55 13.51
C GLU A 48 3.40 0.71 13.36
N LEU A 49 2.99 0.39 12.12
CA LEU A 49 1.82 -0.44 11.86
C LEU A 49 2.00 -1.90 12.31
N LEU A 50 3.21 -2.45 12.16
CA LEU A 50 3.55 -3.78 12.67
C LEU A 50 3.54 -3.82 14.21
N MET A 51 4.19 -2.85 14.85
CA MET A 51 4.20 -2.77 16.33
C MET A 51 2.79 -2.60 16.89
N LEU A 52 1.94 -1.81 16.24
CA LEU A 52 0.54 -1.66 16.64
C LEU A 52 -0.19 -3.01 16.58
N ARG A 53 0.02 -3.80 15.53
CA ARG A 53 -0.60 -5.12 15.41
C ARG A 53 -0.22 -6.04 16.58
N GLU A 54 1.06 -6.08 16.94
CA GLU A 54 1.56 -6.87 18.08
C GLU A 54 0.93 -6.44 19.40
N ARG A 55 0.87 -5.12 19.66
CA ARG A 55 0.23 -4.59 20.88
C ARG A 55 -1.25 -4.97 21.00
N VAL A 56 -1.93 -5.17 19.88
CA VAL A 56 -3.38 -5.42 19.81
C VAL A 56 -3.75 -6.90 19.91
N ILE A 57 -2.87 -7.83 19.53
CA ILE A 57 -3.15 -9.28 19.53
C ILE A 57 -3.56 -9.76 20.92
N GLU A 58 -2.83 -9.35 21.95
CA GLU A 58 -3.03 -9.76 23.35
C GLU A 58 -4.21 -9.07 24.05
N LEU A 59 -4.80 -8.03 23.44
CA LEU A 59 -5.91 -7.29 24.01
C LEU A 59 -7.25 -7.97 23.68
N ASN A 60 -7.69 -8.88 24.55
CA ASN A 60 -8.95 -9.62 24.38
C ASN A 60 -9.94 -9.33 25.51
N MET A 61 -11.21 -9.19 25.13
CA MET A 61 -12.32 -9.06 26.08
C MET A 61 -12.58 -10.41 26.76
N ASP A 62 -12.93 -10.38 28.05
CA ASP A 62 -13.34 -11.57 28.78
C ASP A 62 -14.83 -11.82 28.55
N TRP A 63 -15.13 -12.87 27.78
CA TRP A 63 -16.47 -13.30 27.39
C TRP A 63 -17.02 -14.45 28.24
N HIS A 64 -16.17 -15.11 29.03
CA HIS A 64 -16.49 -16.39 29.67
C HIS A 64 -17.06 -16.23 31.07
N ASN A 65 -16.80 -15.08 31.70
CA ASN A 65 -17.30 -14.74 33.02
C ASN A 65 -18.45 -13.73 32.94
N ASP A 66 -19.17 -13.53 34.06
CA ASP A 66 -20.21 -12.50 34.14
C ASP A 66 -19.61 -11.12 33.86
N PRO A 67 -20.00 -10.45 32.76
CA PRO A 67 -19.41 -9.18 32.35
C PRO A 67 -19.67 -8.03 33.32
N LEU A 68 -20.64 -8.16 34.24
CA LEU A 68 -20.94 -7.14 35.26
C LEU A 68 -20.31 -7.44 36.63
N SER A 69 -19.61 -8.56 36.78
CA SER A 69 -18.82 -8.83 37.99
C SER A 69 -17.64 -7.87 38.07
N ASP A 70 -17.29 -7.41 39.29
CA ASP A 70 -16.23 -6.41 39.50
C ASP A 70 -14.90 -6.80 38.83
N ALA A 71 -14.46 -8.05 39.03
CA ALA A 71 -13.20 -8.54 38.48
C ALA A 71 -13.20 -8.55 36.94
N THR A 72 -14.27 -9.03 36.32
CA THR A 72 -14.39 -9.12 34.85
C THR A 72 -14.53 -7.73 34.24
N LEU A 73 -15.36 -6.88 34.84
CA LEU A 73 -15.62 -5.53 34.36
C LEU A 73 -14.36 -4.65 34.45
N SER A 74 -13.65 -4.63 35.57
CA SER A 74 -12.42 -3.83 35.70
C SER A 74 -11.31 -4.31 34.75
N LYS A 75 -11.16 -5.62 34.54
CA LYS A 75 -10.26 -6.18 33.52
C LYS A 75 -10.64 -5.70 32.11
N ASN A 76 -11.92 -5.80 31.77
CA ASN A 76 -12.46 -5.40 30.48
C ASN A 76 -12.34 -3.88 30.23
N ILE A 77 -12.52 -3.05 31.26
CA ILE A 77 -12.27 -1.60 31.20
C ILE A 77 -10.80 -1.31 30.89
N ALA A 78 -9.87 -1.99 31.57
CA ALA A 78 -8.45 -1.82 31.32
C ALA A 78 -8.07 -2.24 29.88
N THR A 79 -8.63 -3.34 29.37
CA THR A 79 -8.45 -3.76 27.97
C THR A 79 -9.01 -2.72 26.99
N PHE A 80 -10.23 -2.24 27.23
CA PHE A 80 -10.86 -1.23 26.37
C PHE A 80 -10.05 0.07 26.30
N ILE A 81 -9.54 0.57 27.43
CA ILE A 81 -8.74 1.80 27.45
C ILE A 81 -7.48 1.66 26.58
N LYS A 82 -6.83 0.48 26.61
CA LYS A 82 -5.68 0.19 25.72
C LYS A 82 -6.11 0.13 24.26
N LEU A 83 -7.19 -0.57 23.94
CA LEU A 83 -7.73 -0.64 22.57
C LEU A 83 -8.09 0.75 22.03
N LYS A 84 -8.68 1.62 22.85
CA LYS A 84 -8.95 3.01 22.51
C LYS A 84 -7.66 3.76 22.18
N SER A 85 -6.64 3.66 23.04
CA SER A 85 -5.35 4.33 22.83
C SER A 85 -4.68 3.91 21.52
N GLU A 86 -4.73 2.62 21.16
CA GLU A 86 -4.21 2.13 19.89
C GLU A 86 -5.03 2.61 18.69
N MET A 87 -6.37 2.66 18.82
CA MET A 87 -7.24 3.21 17.78
C MET A 87 -7.00 4.71 17.55
N ASP A 88 -6.82 5.49 18.61
CA ASP A 88 -6.49 6.91 18.53
C ASP A 88 -5.16 7.09 17.76
N THR A 89 -4.13 6.34 18.16
CA THR A 89 -2.80 6.33 17.51
C THR A 89 -2.89 5.99 16.02
N LEU A 90 -3.63 4.92 15.68
CA LEU A 90 -3.85 4.52 14.29
C LEU A 90 -4.57 5.59 13.50
N SER A 91 -5.62 6.18 14.06
CA SER A 91 -6.43 7.18 13.36
C SER A 91 -5.67 8.47 13.09
N ASP A 92 -4.79 8.88 14.01
CA ASP A 92 -3.91 10.03 13.84
C ASP A 92 -2.81 9.75 12.81
N PHE A 93 -2.25 8.54 12.82
CA PHE A 93 -1.32 8.09 11.77
C PHE A 93 -2.02 8.11 10.40
N ALA A 94 -3.20 7.51 10.30
CA ALA A 94 -4.00 7.44 9.07
C ALA A 94 -4.37 8.81 8.51
N TRP A 95 -4.79 9.74 9.38
CA TRP A 95 -5.08 11.12 8.98
C TRP A 95 -3.83 11.82 8.43
N ARG A 96 -2.70 11.75 9.15
CA ARG A 96 -1.42 12.33 8.70
C ARG A 96 -0.96 11.72 7.38
N TYR A 97 -1.09 10.41 7.23
CA TYR A 97 -0.73 9.71 6.00
C TYR A 97 -1.61 10.12 4.83
N GLY A 98 -2.92 10.25 5.03
CA GLY A 98 -3.84 10.76 4.01
C GLY A 98 -3.47 12.18 3.56
N MET A 99 -3.06 13.04 4.49
CA MET A 99 -2.57 14.39 4.18
C MET A 99 -1.24 14.37 3.40
N LEU A 100 -0.32 13.46 3.73
CA LEU A 100 0.91 13.23 2.95
C LEU A 100 0.59 12.82 1.51
N LEU A 101 -0.27 11.82 1.32
CA LEU A 101 -0.66 11.39 -0.03
C LEU A 101 -1.35 12.51 -0.80
N ARG A 102 -2.18 13.30 -0.13
CA ARG A 102 -2.81 14.48 -0.74
C ARG A 102 -1.77 15.44 -1.28
N LYS A 103 -0.76 15.80 -0.47
CA LYS A 103 0.32 16.70 -0.89
C LYS A 103 1.05 16.13 -2.12
N LYS A 104 1.40 14.84 -2.08
CA LYS A 104 2.04 14.16 -3.23
C LYS A 104 1.25 14.32 -4.52
N THR A 105 -0.07 14.19 -4.44
CA THR A 105 -0.95 14.29 -5.62
C THR A 105 -1.15 15.71 -6.12
N GLU A 106 -1.00 16.72 -5.23
CA GLU A 106 -1.07 18.13 -5.60
C GLU A 106 0.24 18.60 -6.26
N ASP A 107 1.39 18.02 -5.87
CA ASP A 107 2.73 18.36 -6.38
C ASP A 107 3.13 17.57 -7.66
N GLU A 108 2.18 16.91 -8.35
CA GLU A 108 2.41 16.01 -9.50
C GLU A 108 3.39 14.85 -9.21
N SER A 109 3.67 14.57 -7.94
CA SER A 109 4.51 13.46 -7.54
C SER A 109 3.71 12.15 -7.52
N VAL A 110 4.39 11.03 -7.75
CA VAL A 110 3.74 9.75 -7.98
C VAL A 110 3.47 9.03 -6.64
N ILE A 111 2.26 8.46 -6.49
CA ILE A 111 1.93 7.57 -5.36
C ILE A 111 2.57 6.21 -5.56
N THR A 112 3.73 6.01 -4.93
CA THR A 112 4.55 4.80 -5.05
C THR A 112 3.86 3.50 -4.60
N GLY A 113 4.41 2.34 -4.99
CA GLY A 113 3.95 1.03 -4.50
C GLY A 113 4.01 0.91 -2.97
N HIS A 114 5.03 1.49 -2.31
CA HIS A 114 5.10 1.58 -0.85
C HIS A 114 3.90 2.36 -0.29
N ASN A 115 3.54 3.49 -0.91
CA ASN A 115 2.43 4.30 -0.44
C ASN A 115 1.09 3.55 -0.45
N ARG A 116 0.86 2.74 -1.50
CA ARG A 116 -0.31 1.86 -1.61
C ARG A 116 -0.30 0.78 -0.54
N PHE A 117 0.86 0.17 -0.32
CA PHE A 117 1.03 -0.88 0.67
C PHE A 117 0.78 -0.39 2.11
N VAL A 118 1.26 0.79 2.47
CA VAL A 118 0.98 1.39 3.79
C VAL A 118 -0.52 1.63 3.97
N VAL A 119 -1.25 2.07 2.94
CA VAL A 119 -2.72 2.19 2.99
C VAL A 119 -3.39 0.84 3.27
N LEU A 120 -2.94 -0.24 2.63
CA LEU A 120 -3.45 -1.58 2.91
C LEU A 120 -3.21 -1.99 4.36
N LYS A 121 -2.00 -1.77 4.89
CA LYS A 121 -1.68 -2.08 6.29
C LYS A 121 -2.46 -1.21 7.29
N ILE A 122 -2.71 0.07 6.98
CA ILE A 122 -3.65 0.92 7.75
C ILE A 122 -5.03 0.27 7.78
N SER A 123 -5.55 -0.16 6.64
CA SER A 123 -6.84 -0.84 6.54
C SER A 123 -6.88 -2.12 7.39
N ASP A 124 -5.83 -2.95 7.32
CA ASP A 124 -5.74 -4.17 8.13
C ASP A 124 -5.82 -3.86 9.62
N ALA A 125 -5.05 -2.87 10.08
CA ALA A 125 -5.05 -2.41 11.47
C ALA A 125 -6.44 -1.88 11.89
N PHE A 126 -7.11 -1.12 11.02
CA PHE A 126 -8.48 -0.64 11.26
C PHE A 126 -9.47 -1.79 11.39
N SER A 127 -9.40 -2.82 10.55
CA SER A 127 -10.26 -4.01 10.66
C SER A 127 -10.04 -4.75 11.99
N ILE A 128 -8.78 -4.99 12.40
CA ILE A 128 -8.49 -5.66 13.68
C ILE A 128 -9.06 -4.88 14.85
N LEU A 129 -8.71 -3.59 14.95
CA LEU A 129 -9.09 -2.76 16.09
C LEU A 129 -10.60 -2.51 16.12
N SER A 130 -11.23 -2.22 14.98
CA SER A 130 -12.69 -2.00 14.95
C SER A 130 -13.48 -3.25 15.32
N ARG A 131 -13.02 -4.46 14.95
CA ARG A 131 -13.62 -5.72 15.41
C ARG A 131 -13.50 -5.89 16.92
N LYS A 132 -12.30 -5.72 17.49
CA LYS A 132 -12.07 -5.84 18.94
C LYS A 132 -12.86 -4.79 19.74
N ILE A 133 -12.97 -3.56 19.24
CA ILE A 133 -13.81 -2.53 19.89
C ILE A 133 -15.31 -2.85 19.73
N SER A 134 -15.72 -3.43 18.60
CA SER A 134 -17.10 -3.87 18.38
C SER A 134 -17.54 -4.95 19.38
N GLU A 135 -16.63 -5.81 19.84
CA GLU A 135 -16.88 -6.76 20.94
C GLU A 135 -17.36 -6.06 22.21
N VAL A 136 -16.74 -4.93 22.58
CA VAL A 136 -17.16 -4.10 23.72
C VAL A 136 -18.59 -3.60 23.53
N THR A 137 -18.90 -3.08 22.34
CA THR A 137 -20.24 -2.56 22.05
C THR A 137 -21.33 -3.64 22.07
N SER A 138 -20.94 -4.90 21.78
CA SER A 138 -21.82 -6.06 21.79
C SER A 138 -22.03 -6.58 23.21
N LEU A 139 -20.95 -6.71 23.98
CA LEU A 139 -20.96 -7.26 25.33
C LEU A 139 -21.71 -6.36 26.33
N TYR A 140 -21.51 -5.03 26.23
CA TYR A 140 -22.09 -4.05 27.16
C TYR A 140 -23.29 -3.30 26.59
N TYR A 141 -23.98 -3.90 25.63
CA TYR A 141 -25.17 -3.32 25.03
C TYR A 141 -26.27 -3.07 26.07
N PRO A 142 -26.79 -1.83 26.23
CA PRO A 142 -27.86 -1.53 27.17
C PRO A 142 -29.15 -2.31 26.83
N LYS A 143 -29.57 -3.23 27.70
CA LYS A 143 -30.75 -4.08 27.48
C LYS A 143 -32.03 -3.28 27.22
N ASN A 144 -32.17 -2.11 27.85
CA ASN A 144 -33.30 -1.21 27.63
C ASN A 144 -32.92 -0.02 26.72
N LYS A 145 -33.31 -0.08 25.45
CA LYS A 145 -33.06 0.99 24.46
C LYS A 145 -33.66 2.36 24.84
N ARG A 146 -34.69 2.40 25.69
CA ARG A 146 -35.29 3.67 26.16
C ARG A 146 -34.40 4.35 27.20
N LEU A 147 -33.65 3.56 27.99
CA LEU A 147 -32.73 4.06 29.02
C LEU A 147 -31.62 4.92 28.42
N VAL A 148 -31.12 4.54 27.24
CA VAL A 148 -30.05 5.25 26.50
C VAL A 148 -30.36 6.73 26.27
N LYS A 149 -31.64 7.10 26.19
CA LYS A 149 -32.09 8.46 25.89
C LYS A 149 -32.67 9.19 27.11
N SER A 150 -32.64 8.54 28.28
CA SER A 150 -33.23 9.08 29.50
C SER A 150 -32.22 9.92 30.27
N ASP A 151 -32.73 10.83 31.08
CA ASP A 151 -31.98 11.60 32.09
C ASP A 151 -31.38 10.71 33.21
N LYS A 152 -31.67 9.40 33.19
CA LYS A 152 -31.14 8.42 34.13
C LYS A 152 -30.20 7.40 33.49
N PHE A 153 -29.68 7.66 32.29
CA PHE A 153 -28.87 6.71 31.52
C PHE A 153 -27.74 6.06 32.34
N LEU A 154 -27.01 6.85 33.13
CA LEU A 154 -25.95 6.38 34.02
C LEU A 154 -26.37 6.23 35.49
N SER A 155 -27.53 6.75 35.90
CA SER A 155 -27.95 6.78 37.31
C SER A 155 -29.08 5.80 37.67
N ASN A 156 -29.65 5.08 36.70
CA ASN A 156 -30.76 4.13 36.90
C ASN A 156 -30.36 2.73 37.42
N GLY A 157 -29.20 2.57 38.05
CA GLY A 157 -28.66 1.25 38.35
C GLY A 157 -27.46 1.26 39.28
N SER A 158 -26.68 0.18 39.24
CA SER A 158 -25.42 0.03 39.99
C SER A 158 -24.26 0.81 39.35
N ALA A 159 -23.19 1.01 40.12
CA ALA A 159 -21.94 1.57 39.60
C ALA A 159 -21.39 0.74 38.42
N ASN A 160 -21.55 -0.59 38.45
CA ASN A 160 -21.10 -1.47 37.37
C ASN A 160 -21.93 -1.30 36.09
N GLU A 161 -23.24 -1.10 36.20
CA GLU A 161 -24.08 -0.78 35.05
C GLU A 161 -23.72 0.60 34.48
N ALA A 162 -23.46 1.59 35.32
CA ALA A 162 -22.99 2.91 34.88
C ALA A 162 -21.65 2.81 34.13
N LYS A 163 -20.68 2.04 34.64
CA LYS A 163 -19.39 1.76 33.98
C LYS A 163 -19.60 1.05 32.64
N ALA A 164 -20.41 0.01 32.60
CA ALA A 164 -20.74 -0.73 31.37
C ALA A 164 -21.35 0.17 30.30
N HIS A 165 -22.35 0.98 30.64
CA HIS A 165 -22.99 1.91 29.71
C HIS A 165 -22.04 3.01 29.23
N THR A 166 -21.19 3.53 30.12
CA THR A 166 -20.17 4.55 29.76
C THR A 166 -19.13 3.98 28.81
N MET A 167 -18.62 2.77 29.10
CA MET A 167 -17.65 2.07 28.24
C MET A 167 -18.24 1.76 26.86
N TRP A 168 -19.49 1.30 26.82
CA TRP A 168 -20.21 1.06 25.58
C TRP A 168 -20.35 2.32 24.71
N LEU A 169 -20.72 3.45 25.31
CA LEU A 169 -20.85 4.72 24.58
C LEU A 169 -19.48 5.21 24.10
N SER A 170 -18.46 5.12 24.95
CA SER A 170 -17.08 5.47 24.61
C SER A 170 -16.54 4.63 23.43
N ALA A 171 -16.87 3.34 23.38
CA ALA A 171 -16.46 2.46 22.27
C ALA A 171 -17.08 2.87 20.91
N HIS A 172 -18.36 3.26 20.90
CA HIS A 172 -19.02 3.80 19.70
C HIS A 172 -18.37 5.11 19.25
N LEU A 173 -18.11 6.03 20.20
CA LEU A 173 -17.49 7.33 19.91
C LEU A 173 -16.05 7.20 19.43
N THR A 174 -15.27 6.28 20.01
CA THR A 174 -13.90 5.95 19.59
C THR A 174 -13.89 5.47 18.15
N THR A 175 -14.79 4.55 17.81
CA THR A 175 -14.91 4.03 16.44
C THR A 175 -15.33 5.14 15.48
N PHE A 176 -16.32 5.96 15.86
CA PHE A 176 -16.78 7.08 15.04
C PHE A 176 -15.68 8.11 14.75
N ASP A 177 -14.97 8.57 15.78
CA ASP A 177 -13.90 9.55 15.67
C ASP A 177 -12.77 9.04 14.77
N ALA A 178 -12.34 7.79 14.98
CA ALA A 178 -11.28 7.17 14.20
C ALA A 178 -11.63 7.08 12.70
N PHE A 179 -12.86 6.65 12.37
CA PHE A 179 -13.33 6.61 10.99
C PHE A 179 -13.56 8.01 10.39
N LEU A 180 -13.94 9.00 11.19
CA LEU A 180 -14.08 10.39 10.74
C LEU A 180 -12.71 10.99 10.40
N LYS A 181 -11.68 10.76 11.24
CA LYS A 181 -10.29 11.16 10.97
C LYS A 181 -9.75 10.51 9.70
N ALA A 182 -9.94 9.19 9.54
CA ALA A 182 -9.57 8.48 8.32
C ALA A 182 -10.31 9.00 7.07
N TYR A 183 -11.62 9.27 7.18
CA TYR A 183 -12.41 9.88 6.11
C TYR A 183 -11.86 11.27 5.72
N ASN A 184 -11.53 12.09 6.72
CA ASN A 184 -10.98 13.43 6.49
C ASN A 184 -9.61 13.39 5.80
N GLY A 185 -8.75 12.43 6.16
CA GLY A 185 -7.44 12.23 5.53
C GLY A 185 -7.52 11.68 4.10
N PHE A 186 -8.30 10.62 3.87
CA PHE A 186 -8.27 9.90 2.60
C PHE A 186 -9.41 10.23 1.63
N PHE A 187 -10.60 10.61 2.11
CA PHE A 187 -11.81 10.64 1.25
C PHE A 187 -12.26 12.04 0.84
N ARG A 188 -11.77 13.10 1.50
CA ARG A 188 -12.08 14.49 1.13
C ARG A 188 -11.45 14.89 -0.22
N ASN A 189 -10.18 14.55 -0.44
CA ASN A 189 -9.49 14.82 -1.71
C ASN A 189 -9.92 13.78 -2.77
N LYS A 190 -10.09 14.23 -4.03
CA LYS A 190 -10.56 13.38 -5.13
C LYS A 190 -9.55 12.29 -5.51
N HIS A 191 -8.27 12.63 -5.54
CA HIS A 191 -7.21 11.74 -5.98
C HIS A 191 -6.96 10.64 -4.95
N THR A 192 -6.77 10.99 -3.68
CA THR A 192 -6.59 10.00 -2.60
C THR A 192 -7.83 9.13 -2.44
N ARG A 193 -9.04 9.69 -2.57
CA ARG A 193 -10.28 8.89 -2.57
C ARG A 193 -10.33 7.88 -3.70
N ASN A 194 -9.91 8.27 -4.91
CA ASN A 194 -9.90 7.36 -6.05
C ASN A 194 -8.88 6.24 -5.82
N LEU A 195 -7.68 6.56 -5.31
CA LEU A 195 -6.70 5.56 -4.91
C LEU A 195 -7.30 4.49 -3.98
N ILE A 196 -7.98 4.89 -2.90
CA ILE A 196 -8.61 3.92 -1.98
C ILE A 196 -9.67 3.07 -2.69
N LYS A 197 -10.49 3.68 -3.54
CA LYS A 197 -11.52 2.97 -4.31
C LYS A 197 -10.90 1.96 -5.26
N ASP A 198 -9.79 2.32 -5.86
CA ASP A 198 -9.10 1.47 -6.82
C ASP A 198 -8.46 0.30 -6.06
N LEU A 199 -7.79 0.54 -4.92
CA LEU A 199 -7.21 -0.53 -4.07
C LEU A 199 -8.28 -1.52 -3.57
N ALA A 200 -9.48 -1.04 -3.24
CA ALA A 200 -10.58 -1.91 -2.83
C ALA A 200 -11.11 -2.78 -3.99
N ARG A 201 -11.17 -2.24 -5.20
CA ARG A 201 -11.58 -3.00 -6.41
C ARG A 201 -10.55 -4.03 -6.83
N ALA A 202 -9.30 -3.71 -6.59
CA ALA A 202 -8.13 -4.45 -7.03
C ALA A 202 -8.04 -5.90 -6.57
N LYS A 203 -8.72 -6.24 -5.46
CA LYS A 203 -8.48 -7.50 -4.74
C LYS A 203 -6.98 -7.80 -4.58
N GLU A 204 -6.16 -6.78 -4.30
CA GLU A 204 -4.72 -6.98 -4.08
C GLU A 204 -4.50 -7.84 -2.84
N GLY A 205 -4.21 -9.13 -3.08
CA GLY A 205 -4.15 -10.16 -2.05
C GLY A 205 -5.53 -10.73 -1.73
N LYS A 206 -5.68 -12.05 -1.71
CA LYS A 206 -6.92 -12.78 -1.39
C LYS A 206 -7.43 -12.59 0.06
N ASP A 207 -6.97 -11.55 0.75
CA ASP A 207 -7.15 -11.28 2.19
C ASP A 207 -7.71 -9.85 2.47
N VAL A 208 -8.29 -9.19 1.46
CA VAL A 208 -8.65 -7.76 1.51
C VAL A 208 -9.70 -7.44 2.59
N ARG A 209 -9.25 -6.76 3.66
CA ARG A 209 -10.09 -6.18 4.72
C ARG A 209 -10.66 -4.80 4.38
N LEU A 210 -10.29 -4.19 3.24
CA LEU A 210 -10.80 -2.87 2.82
C LEU A 210 -12.33 -2.84 2.70
N ASP A 211 -12.95 -3.90 2.18
CA ASP A 211 -14.40 -3.98 2.07
C ASP A 211 -15.09 -4.02 3.44
N GLU A 212 -14.49 -4.75 4.39
CA GLU A 212 -14.94 -4.79 5.78
C GLU A 212 -14.82 -3.40 6.43
N VAL A 213 -13.65 -2.78 6.31
CA VAL A 213 -13.39 -1.42 6.84
C VAL A 213 -14.33 -0.41 6.22
N ALA A 214 -14.58 -0.47 4.91
CA ALA A 214 -15.52 0.41 4.22
C ALA A 214 -16.97 0.18 4.67
N ALA A 215 -17.37 -1.07 4.92
CA ALA A 215 -18.69 -1.41 5.43
C ALA A 215 -18.88 -0.87 6.87
N VAL A 216 -17.90 -1.07 7.75
CA VAL A 216 -17.90 -0.54 9.10
C VAL A 216 -17.93 0.99 9.08
N ALA A 217 -17.06 1.64 8.29
CA ALA A 217 -17.04 3.09 8.13
C ALA A 217 -18.41 3.64 7.68
N LYS A 218 -19.00 3.02 6.65
CA LYS A 218 -20.30 3.42 6.12
C LYS A 218 -21.40 3.31 7.17
N HIS A 219 -21.40 2.23 7.96
CA HIS A 219 -22.35 2.04 9.03
C HIS A 219 -22.15 3.08 10.15
N THR A 220 -20.91 3.19 10.64
CA THR A 220 -20.53 4.08 11.75
C THR A 220 -20.79 5.55 11.45
N LEU A 221 -20.43 6.03 10.27
CA LEU A 221 -20.58 7.44 9.87
C LEU A 221 -22.02 7.80 9.42
N SER A 222 -22.93 6.83 9.38
CA SER A 222 -24.29 7.00 8.83
C SER A 222 -25.09 8.04 9.60
N ARG A 223 -26.06 8.69 8.92
CA ARG A 223 -26.98 9.64 9.59
C ARG A 223 -27.73 8.98 10.74
N ASN A 224 -28.06 7.69 10.62
CA ASN A 224 -28.77 6.94 11.65
C ASN A 224 -27.89 6.73 12.89
N SER A 225 -26.65 6.29 12.69
CA SER A 225 -25.68 6.11 13.77
C SER A 225 -25.39 7.42 14.49
N ARG A 226 -25.17 8.52 13.75
CA ARG A 226 -24.97 9.86 14.34
C ARG A 226 -26.14 10.32 15.20
N ARG A 227 -27.37 10.27 14.66
CA ARG A 227 -28.59 10.62 15.41
C ARG A 227 -28.79 9.77 16.66
N TRP A 228 -28.37 8.51 16.60
CA TRP A 228 -28.49 7.62 17.73
C TRP A 228 -27.43 7.91 18.79
N MET A 229 -26.17 8.16 18.41
CA MET A 229 -25.10 8.58 19.33
C MET A 229 -25.39 9.93 19.97
N GLN A 230 -25.91 10.90 19.21
CA GLN A 230 -26.36 12.19 19.75
C GLN A 230 -27.39 12.01 20.88
N LYS A 231 -28.37 11.11 20.71
CA LYS A 231 -29.36 10.84 21.75
C LYS A 231 -28.76 10.16 22.97
N ALA A 232 -27.80 9.26 22.77
CA ALA A 232 -27.05 8.63 23.87
C ALA A 232 -26.20 9.65 24.64
N LEU A 233 -25.53 10.57 23.92
CA LEU A 233 -24.80 11.70 24.50
C LEU A 233 -25.72 12.64 25.30
N GLY A 234 -26.96 12.84 24.86
CA GLY A 234 -27.99 13.57 25.62
C GLY A 234 -28.29 12.92 26.97
N GLY A 235 -28.58 11.62 26.99
CA GLY A 235 -28.82 10.87 28.24
C GLY A 235 -27.59 10.81 29.14
N TYR A 236 -26.40 10.64 28.54
CA TYR A 236 -25.11 10.72 29.22
C TYR A 236 -24.90 12.08 29.89
N ALA A 237 -25.07 13.18 29.15
CA ALA A 237 -24.86 14.52 29.68
C ALA A 237 -25.83 14.85 30.82
N ALA A 238 -27.07 14.40 30.73
CA ALA A 238 -28.07 14.61 31.77
C ALA A 238 -27.80 13.81 33.06
N SER A 239 -27.13 12.66 32.98
CA SER A 239 -26.94 11.74 34.12
C SER A 239 -25.52 11.69 34.70
N ARG A 240 -24.49 12.15 33.97
CA ARG A 240 -23.08 11.95 34.35
C ARG A 240 -22.69 12.55 35.70
N ASN A 241 -23.08 13.80 35.98
CA ASN A 241 -22.70 14.48 37.23
C ASN A 241 -23.34 13.81 38.45
N GLN A 242 -24.58 13.35 38.30
CA GLN A 242 -25.27 12.60 39.35
C GLN A 242 -24.58 11.24 39.58
N ALA A 243 -24.28 10.51 38.51
CA ALA A 243 -23.62 9.21 38.61
C ALA A 243 -22.23 9.31 39.27
N LEU A 244 -21.39 10.27 38.85
CA LEU A 244 -20.07 10.51 39.43
C LEU A 244 -20.13 10.84 40.93
N SER A 245 -21.03 11.75 41.32
CA SER A 245 -21.19 12.16 42.71
C SER A 245 -21.78 11.06 43.61
N SER A 246 -22.68 10.23 43.06
CA SER A 246 -23.35 9.16 43.80
C SER A 246 -22.46 7.93 43.98
N PHE A 247 -21.78 7.48 42.92
CA PHE A 247 -20.99 6.24 42.97
C PHE A 247 -19.56 6.47 43.46
N LYS A 248 -18.96 7.64 43.20
CA LYS A 248 -17.57 7.96 43.56
C LYS A 248 -16.56 6.88 43.14
N ASP A 249 -16.80 6.29 41.98
CA ASP A 249 -16.01 5.18 41.42
C ASP A 249 -14.95 5.72 40.44
N GLU A 250 -13.69 5.32 40.66
CA GLU A 250 -12.54 5.80 39.86
C GLU A 250 -12.57 5.29 38.41
N ASP A 251 -13.02 4.05 38.19
CA ASP A 251 -13.15 3.46 36.85
C ASP A 251 -14.23 4.19 36.05
N LEU A 252 -15.34 4.56 36.70
CA LEU A 252 -16.37 5.39 36.08
C LEU A 252 -15.84 6.77 35.71
N ALA A 253 -15.11 7.44 36.60
CA ALA A 253 -14.51 8.74 36.32
C ALA A 253 -13.52 8.67 35.15
N ARG A 254 -12.70 7.62 35.10
CA ARG A 254 -11.77 7.36 34.00
C ARG A 254 -12.49 7.16 32.67
N LEU A 255 -13.57 6.36 32.64
CA LEU A 255 -14.39 6.15 31.45
C LEU A 255 -15.08 7.43 30.98
N VAL A 256 -15.61 8.24 31.90
CA VAL A 256 -16.15 9.57 31.60
C VAL A 256 -15.11 10.43 30.89
N GLY A 257 -13.88 10.45 31.40
CA GLY A 257 -12.76 11.17 30.77
C GLY A 257 -12.50 10.74 29.32
N THR A 258 -12.73 9.48 28.96
CA THR A 258 -12.57 9.01 27.57
C THR A 258 -13.63 9.57 26.61
N ILE A 259 -14.82 9.91 27.12
CA ILE A 259 -15.89 10.55 26.33
C ILE A 259 -15.64 12.05 26.24
N GLU A 260 -15.24 12.68 27.35
CA GLU A 260 -15.02 14.14 27.42
C GLU A 260 -13.81 14.60 26.61
N SER A 261 -12.81 13.73 26.43
CA SER A 261 -11.64 13.98 25.57
C SER A 261 -11.86 13.63 24.09
N ASN A 262 -13.03 13.10 23.71
CA ASN A 262 -13.33 12.74 22.33
C ASN A 262 -13.92 13.95 21.58
N GLU A 263 -13.18 14.48 20.60
CA GLU A 263 -13.58 15.67 19.84
C GLU A 263 -14.94 15.46 19.14
N SER A 264 -15.13 14.31 18.49
CA SER A 264 -16.38 13.97 17.83
C SER A 264 -17.58 13.89 18.77
N ALA A 265 -17.40 13.63 20.06
CA ALA A 265 -18.49 13.58 21.03
C ALA A 265 -19.14 14.96 21.22
N VAL A 266 -18.32 16.01 21.28
CA VAL A 266 -18.80 17.40 21.39
C VAL A 266 -19.57 17.79 20.13
N ASP A 267 -19.02 17.51 18.96
CA ASP A 267 -19.65 17.81 17.67
C ASP A 267 -20.96 17.05 17.47
N LEU A 268 -21.00 15.76 17.84
CA LEU A 268 -22.21 14.94 17.77
C LEU A 268 -23.30 15.43 18.72
N TYR A 269 -22.93 15.85 19.94
CA TYR A 269 -23.87 16.40 20.91
C TYR A 269 -24.53 17.67 20.37
N ASN A 270 -23.75 18.52 19.71
CA ASN A 270 -24.20 19.81 19.14
C ASN A 270 -24.85 19.71 17.75
N ASP A 271 -25.09 18.51 17.22
CA ASP A 271 -25.62 18.27 15.86
C ASP A 271 -24.80 18.91 14.73
N ALA A 272 -23.47 18.93 14.87
CA ALA A 272 -22.60 19.53 13.86
C ALA A 272 -22.75 18.83 12.49
N ASP A 273 -22.69 19.61 11.40
CA ASP A 273 -22.63 19.03 10.05
C ASP A 273 -21.21 18.58 9.70
N PHE A 274 -20.97 17.28 9.83
CA PHE A 274 -19.71 16.64 9.45
C PHE A 274 -19.42 16.66 7.93
N ASN A 275 -20.36 17.11 7.07
CA ASN A 275 -20.23 17.19 5.60
C ASN A 275 -19.70 15.88 4.96
N ILE A 276 -20.18 14.74 5.47
CA ILE A 276 -19.79 13.41 4.99
C ILE A 276 -20.56 13.11 3.70
N ARG A 277 -19.85 13.06 2.57
CA ARG A 277 -20.39 12.70 1.27
C ARG A 277 -20.17 11.21 1.02
N TYR A 278 -21.28 10.47 0.93
CA TYR A 278 -21.26 9.09 0.51
C TYR A 278 -21.07 9.03 -1.01
N TYR A 279 -19.83 9.11 -1.46
CA TYR A 279 -19.50 8.84 -2.86
C TYR A 279 -19.85 7.37 -3.14
N ARG A 280 -20.88 7.12 -3.95
CA ARG A 280 -21.19 5.76 -4.43
C ARG A 280 -19.94 5.20 -5.10
N MET A 281 -19.65 3.91 -4.89
CA MET A 281 -18.59 3.15 -5.57
C MET A 281 -18.79 3.02 -7.10
N GLY A 282 -19.75 3.76 -7.67
CA GLY A 282 -19.97 3.83 -9.10
C GLY A 282 -20.50 5.19 -9.51
N ASP A 283 -19.62 6.11 -9.90
CA ASP A 283 -20.03 7.21 -10.77
C ASP A 283 -20.22 6.64 -12.19
N GLY A 284 -21.38 6.90 -12.79
CA GLY A 284 -21.88 6.22 -13.99
C GLY A 284 -21.32 6.72 -15.32
N LEU A 285 -20.78 7.93 -15.37
CA LEU A 285 -20.32 8.53 -16.65
C LEU A 285 -18.93 8.04 -17.07
N GLY A 286 -18.02 7.87 -16.10
CA GLY A 286 -16.72 7.25 -16.36
C GLY A 286 -16.82 5.77 -16.73
N ARG A 287 -17.84 5.06 -16.23
CA ARG A 287 -18.10 3.65 -16.54
C ARG A 287 -18.60 3.42 -17.98
N LEU A 288 -19.33 4.38 -18.57
CA LEU A 288 -19.81 4.26 -19.95
C LEU A 288 -18.66 4.43 -20.96
N LEU A 289 -17.81 5.45 -20.74
CA LEU A 289 -16.61 5.69 -21.56
C LEU A 289 -15.56 4.59 -21.36
N SER A 290 -15.37 4.11 -20.13
CA SER A 290 -14.50 2.95 -19.85
C SER A 290 -15.01 1.71 -20.58
N TRP A 291 -16.29 1.36 -20.46
CA TRP A 291 -16.85 0.18 -21.14
C TRP A 291 -16.67 0.19 -22.67
N VAL A 292 -16.79 1.35 -23.33
CA VAL A 292 -16.56 1.45 -24.80
C VAL A 292 -15.09 1.22 -25.15
N VAL A 293 -14.16 1.76 -24.36
CA VAL A 293 -12.71 1.56 -24.55
C VAL A 293 -12.31 0.13 -24.17
N ASP A 294 -12.86 -0.40 -23.08
CA ASP A 294 -12.63 -1.74 -22.55
C ASP A 294 -13.17 -2.83 -23.48
N ALA A 295 -14.30 -2.58 -24.14
CA ALA A 295 -14.88 -3.45 -25.15
C ALA A 295 -14.06 -3.43 -26.45
N ALA A 296 -13.47 -2.29 -26.82
CA ALA A 296 -12.59 -2.21 -27.98
C ALA A 296 -11.24 -2.88 -27.71
N SER A 297 -10.58 -2.56 -26.59
CA SER A 297 -9.26 -3.10 -26.21
C SER A 297 -9.31 -4.57 -25.76
N GLY A 298 -10.33 -5.00 -25.03
CA GLY A 298 -10.49 -6.40 -24.62
C GLY A 298 -10.80 -7.35 -25.79
N LEU A 299 -11.47 -6.86 -26.83
CA LEU A 299 -11.72 -7.63 -28.06
C LEU A 299 -10.47 -7.66 -28.95
N PHE A 300 -9.75 -6.54 -29.08
CA PHE A 300 -8.49 -6.46 -29.83
C PHE A 300 -7.34 -7.21 -29.15
N GLY A 301 -7.14 -7.08 -27.84
CA GLY A 301 -6.05 -7.72 -27.08
C GLY A 301 -6.18 -9.25 -26.97
N ASN A 302 -7.41 -9.78 -26.91
CA ASN A 302 -7.68 -11.22 -26.96
C ASN A 302 -7.39 -11.82 -28.34
N ILE A 303 -7.62 -11.06 -29.41
CA ILE A 303 -7.27 -11.46 -30.78
C ILE A 303 -5.77 -11.32 -30.97
N ALA A 304 -5.21 -10.14 -30.73
CA ALA A 304 -3.81 -9.79 -30.97
C ALA A 304 -2.84 -10.73 -30.26
N GLY A 305 -3.00 -10.96 -28.95
CA GLY A 305 -1.99 -11.75 -28.26
C GLY A 305 -1.99 -13.23 -28.65
N ARG A 306 -3.10 -13.82 -29.12
CA ARG A 306 -3.11 -15.25 -29.50
C ARG A 306 -2.26 -15.54 -30.74
N PHE A 307 -1.89 -14.49 -31.49
CA PHE A 307 -1.03 -14.60 -32.66
C PHE A 307 0.43 -14.32 -32.30
N ARG A 308 1.18 -15.42 -32.12
CA ARG A 308 2.64 -15.43 -32.21
C ARG A 308 3.01 -16.09 -33.53
N PHE A 309 3.72 -15.36 -34.40
CA PHE A 309 4.04 -15.85 -35.74
C PHE A 309 5.18 -16.86 -35.74
N ARG A 310 6.01 -16.88 -34.69
CA ARG A 310 7.06 -17.87 -34.43
C ARG A 310 7.38 -17.98 -32.95
N LYS A 311 8.28 -18.90 -32.60
CA LYS A 311 9.01 -18.88 -31.32
C LYS A 311 10.12 -17.82 -31.37
N GLY A 312 10.46 -17.28 -30.21
CA GLY A 312 11.60 -16.39 -30.03
C GLY A 312 12.91 -17.09 -30.36
N HIS A 313 13.90 -16.32 -30.78
CA HIS A 313 15.21 -16.84 -31.15
C HIS A 313 16.00 -17.36 -29.95
N MET A 314 15.71 -16.87 -28.74
CA MET A 314 16.34 -17.33 -27.49
C MET A 314 15.65 -18.55 -26.85
N TYR A 315 14.55 -19.04 -27.43
CA TYR A 315 13.83 -20.19 -26.91
C TYR A 315 14.62 -21.48 -27.12
N ASP A 316 14.62 -22.36 -26.11
CA ASP A 316 15.27 -23.69 -26.18
C ASP A 316 16.79 -23.61 -26.48
N HIS A 317 17.45 -22.56 -25.98
CA HIS A 317 18.89 -22.34 -26.12
C HIS A 317 19.63 -22.58 -24.78
N ASP A 318 19.84 -23.85 -24.44
CA ASP A 318 20.40 -24.28 -23.14
C ASP A 318 21.74 -23.60 -22.78
N GLU A 319 22.65 -23.42 -23.74
CA GLU A 319 23.94 -22.78 -23.50
C GLU A 319 23.78 -21.33 -23.02
N TYR A 320 22.95 -20.55 -23.70
CA TYR A 320 22.63 -19.18 -23.31
C TYR A 320 21.88 -19.15 -21.99
N ARG A 321 20.93 -20.06 -21.75
CA ARG A 321 20.24 -20.19 -20.46
C ARG A 321 21.25 -20.42 -19.32
N ILE A 322 22.21 -21.33 -19.49
CA ILE A 322 23.26 -21.62 -18.50
C ILE A 322 24.16 -20.41 -18.29
N GLU A 323 24.54 -19.70 -19.35
CA GLU A 323 25.37 -18.49 -19.23
C GLU A 323 24.63 -17.37 -18.50
N LEU A 324 23.37 -17.13 -18.87
CA LEU A 324 22.52 -16.11 -18.25
C LEU A 324 22.30 -16.42 -16.77
N MET A 325 22.03 -17.68 -16.41
CA MET A 325 21.86 -18.11 -15.01
C MET A 325 23.09 -17.82 -14.14
N LYS A 326 24.30 -17.80 -14.69
CA LYS A 326 25.53 -17.41 -13.96
C LYS A 326 25.59 -15.90 -13.66
N ARG A 327 24.87 -15.08 -14.43
CA ARG A 327 24.86 -13.61 -14.33
C ARG A 327 23.64 -13.09 -13.56
N LEU A 328 22.53 -13.82 -13.61
CA LEU A 328 21.29 -13.52 -12.90
C LEU A 328 21.50 -13.52 -11.40
N ARG A 329 20.91 -12.54 -10.74
CA ARG A 329 20.91 -12.36 -9.30
C ARG A 329 19.49 -12.12 -8.81
N PRO A 330 19.13 -12.63 -7.62
CA PRO A 330 17.82 -12.37 -7.02
C PRO A 330 17.44 -10.88 -7.08
N LEU A 331 16.20 -10.61 -7.52
CA LEU A 331 15.60 -9.30 -7.76
C LEU A 331 16.13 -8.52 -8.98
N ASP A 332 16.71 -9.21 -9.96
CA ASP A 332 16.94 -8.62 -11.27
C ASP A 332 15.62 -8.31 -11.99
N ILE A 333 15.57 -7.15 -12.65
CA ILE A 333 14.46 -6.74 -13.51
C ILE A 333 14.84 -7.11 -14.94
N LEU A 334 14.01 -7.93 -15.56
CA LEU A 334 14.19 -8.41 -16.93
C LEU A 334 13.23 -7.66 -17.84
N MET A 335 13.74 -7.02 -18.89
CA MET A 335 12.92 -6.43 -19.96
C MET A 335 13.09 -7.25 -21.23
N GLU A 336 12.01 -7.44 -21.98
CA GLU A 336 12.05 -8.22 -23.22
C GLU A 336 11.46 -7.48 -24.43
N LYS A 337 11.90 -7.91 -25.62
CA LYS A 337 11.26 -7.61 -26.90
C LYS A 337 10.79 -8.90 -27.58
N THR A 338 9.54 -8.90 -28.05
CA THR A 338 8.94 -10.02 -28.79
C THR A 338 8.27 -9.53 -30.09
N PRO A 339 9.05 -9.11 -31.11
CA PRO A 339 8.49 -8.49 -32.32
C PRO A 339 7.57 -9.43 -33.13
N PHE A 340 7.66 -10.74 -32.88
CA PHE A 340 6.82 -11.78 -33.46
C PHE A 340 5.50 -12.02 -32.71
N ALA A 341 5.28 -11.35 -31.58
CA ALA A 341 4.02 -11.33 -30.86
C ALA A 341 3.24 -10.08 -31.26
N LEU A 342 2.03 -10.25 -31.79
CA LEU A 342 1.22 -9.12 -32.26
C LEU A 342 0.87 -8.13 -31.12
N THR A 343 0.94 -8.53 -29.85
CA THR A 343 0.82 -7.63 -28.68
C THR A 343 1.96 -6.61 -28.56
N ASP A 344 3.19 -6.99 -28.92
CA ASP A 344 4.37 -6.13 -28.84
C ASP A 344 4.29 -4.95 -29.83
N THR A 345 3.60 -5.12 -30.95
CA THR A 345 3.31 -4.06 -31.94
C THR A 345 2.36 -2.98 -31.40
N PHE A 346 1.54 -3.29 -30.41
CA PHE A 346 0.54 -2.38 -29.85
C PHE A 346 0.97 -1.69 -28.56
N ILE A 347 2.08 -2.13 -27.94
CA ILE A 347 2.66 -1.48 -26.76
C ILE A 347 3.58 -0.35 -27.24
N PRO A 348 3.25 0.93 -26.97
CA PRO A 348 4.08 2.03 -27.43
C PRO A 348 5.44 2.01 -26.71
N GLY A 349 6.52 1.97 -27.48
CA GLY A 349 7.89 1.95 -26.97
C GLY A 349 8.74 0.87 -27.61
N HIS A 350 9.96 0.72 -27.10
CA HIS A 350 10.86 -0.37 -27.46
C HIS A 350 10.42 -1.66 -26.76
N TYR A 351 10.45 -1.72 -25.43
CA TYR A 351 10.16 -2.95 -24.69
C TYR A 351 8.68 -3.30 -24.65
N GLY A 352 8.39 -4.59 -24.89
CA GLY A 352 7.03 -5.14 -24.88
C GLY A 352 6.63 -5.72 -23.52
N HIS A 353 7.57 -6.14 -22.69
CA HIS A 353 7.26 -6.80 -21.42
C HIS A 353 8.38 -6.68 -20.38
N ALA A 354 8.02 -6.90 -19.11
CA ALA A 354 8.90 -6.78 -17.95
C ALA A 354 8.60 -7.87 -16.91
N ALA A 355 9.63 -8.40 -16.27
CA ALA A 355 9.53 -9.45 -15.25
C ALA A 355 10.57 -9.28 -14.14
N ILE A 356 10.37 -10.01 -13.03
CA ILE A 356 11.29 -10.04 -11.89
C ILE A 356 11.86 -11.45 -11.73
N TYR A 357 13.18 -11.55 -11.69
CA TYR A 357 13.85 -12.80 -11.34
C TYR A 357 13.90 -12.95 -9.82
N LEU A 358 13.24 -13.98 -9.29
CA LEU A 358 13.17 -14.24 -7.85
C LEU A 358 14.45 -14.86 -7.29
N GLY A 359 15.17 -15.66 -8.08
CA GLY A 359 16.30 -16.45 -7.61
C GLY A 359 15.99 -17.94 -7.50
N THR A 360 17.00 -18.79 -7.69
CA THR A 360 16.89 -20.23 -7.41
C THR A 360 16.90 -20.52 -5.92
N GLU A 361 16.62 -21.76 -5.53
CA GLU A 361 16.78 -22.20 -4.14
C GLU A 361 18.19 -21.89 -3.61
N GLU A 362 19.23 -22.21 -4.38
CA GLU A 362 20.63 -21.98 -3.99
C GLU A 362 20.89 -20.49 -3.75
N GLN A 363 20.45 -19.63 -4.68
CA GLN A 363 20.65 -18.19 -4.55
C GLN A 363 19.84 -17.60 -3.40
N LEU A 364 18.60 -18.05 -3.20
CA LEU A 364 17.76 -17.61 -2.09
C LEU A 364 18.32 -18.06 -0.73
N ARG A 365 18.99 -19.22 -0.67
CA ARG A 365 19.73 -19.65 0.53
C ARG A 365 20.95 -18.78 0.76
N GLU A 366 21.70 -18.47 -0.29
CA GLU A 366 22.89 -17.59 -0.23
C GLU A 366 22.54 -16.19 0.29
N VAL A 367 21.44 -15.60 -0.17
CA VAL A 367 20.98 -14.28 0.30
C VAL A 367 20.13 -14.34 1.59
N GLY A 368 20.01 -15.51 2.22
CA GLY A 368 19.26 -15.68 3.47
C GLY A 368 17.74 -15.50 3.36
N MET A 369 17.17 -15.58 2.17
CA MET A 369 15.73 -15.41 1.93
C MET A 369 14.95 -16.73 1.86
N TRP A 370 15.63 -17.87 1.66
CA TRP A 370 14.96 -19.16 1.44
C TRP A 370 13.98 -19.54 2.55
N ASN A 371 14.37 -19.38 3.82
CA ASN A 371 13.54 -19.69 4.97
C ASN A 371 12.68 -18.49 5.43
N HIS A 372 12.69 -17.36 4.72
CA HIS A 372 11.89 -16.20 5.11
C HIS A 372 10.40 -16.50 4.89
N PRO A 373 9.48 -16.11 5.79
CA PRO A 373 8.04 -16.45 5.68
C PRO A 373 7.37 -16.00 4.39
N VAL A 374 7.93 -14.99 3.72
CA VAL A 374 7.44 -14.54 2.40
C VAL A 374 7.74 -15.53 1.28
N ILE A 375 8.82 -16.31 1.38
CA ILE A 375 9.26 -17.29 0.37
C ILE A 375 8.71 -18.68 0.66
N ILE A 376 8.53 -19.05 1.94
CA ILE A 376 8.05 -20.38 2.37
C ILE A 376 6.83 -20.87 1.56
N PRO A 377 5.76 -20.08 1.34
CA PRO A 377 4.58 -20.51 0.58
C PRO A 377 4.86 -20.86 -0.88
N HIS A 378 6.00 -20.42 -1.43
CA HIS A 378 6.36 -20.52 -2.84
C HIS A 378 7.55 -21.45 -3.11
N GLN A 379 8.18 -22.02 -2.07
CA GLN A 379 9.36 -22.88 -2.20
C GLN A 379 9.15 -24.05 -3.19
N GLU A 380 7.98 -24.69 -3.18
CA GLU A 380 7.70 -25.83 -4.07
C GLU A 380 7.62 -25.43 -5.55
N GLU A 381 7.15 -24.22 -5.86
CA GLU A 381 7.18 -23.72 -7.24
C GLU A 381 8.59 -23.30 -7.65
N ILE A 382 9.36 -22.69 -6.73
CA ILE A 382 10.75 -22.30 -6.97
C ILE A 382 11.64 -23.54 -7.20
N LYS A 383 11.45 -24.63 -6.45
CA LYS A 383 12.14 -25.92 -6.68
C LYS A 383 11.87 -26.52 -8.05
N LYS A 384 10.69 -26.26 -8.62
CA LYS A 384 10.35 -26.66 -9.99
C LYS A 384 10.95 -25.72 -11.05
N GLY A 385 11.81 -24.79 -10.65
CA GLY A 385 12.47 -23.82 -11.53
C GLY A 385 11.60 -22.61 -11.90
N LYS A 386 10.44 -22.41 -11.23
CA LYS A 386 9.58 -21.25 -11.48
C LYS A 386 10.08 -20.01 -10.75
N VAL A 387 11.12 -19.42 -11.30
CA VAL A 387 11.91 -18.32 -10.70
C VAL A 387 11.63 -16.96 -11.32
N ILE A 388 10.72 -16.85 -12.28
CA ILE A 388 10.33 -15.59 -12.93
C ILE A 388 8.95 -15.19 -12.45
N ALA A 389 8.83 -14.05 -11.77
CA ALA A 389 7.54 -13.44 -11.46
C ALA A 389 7.17 -12.45 -12.56
N GLU A 390 6.06 -12.71 -13.24
CA GLU A 390 5.60 -11.90 -14.36
C GLU A 390 4.07 -11.81 -14.42
N ALA A 391 3.57 -10.70 -14.97
CA ALA A 391 2.18 -10.54 -15.32
C ALA A 391 2.01 -10.85 -16.81
N LEU A 392 1.37 -11.98 -17.13
CA LEU A 392 1.01 -12.36 -18.50
C LEU A 392 -0.50 -12.51 -18.61
N ARG A 393 -1.05 -12.63 -19.82
CA ARG A 393 -2.51 -12.72 -20.05
C ARG A 393 -3.33 -13.64 -19.13
N PRO A 394 -2.85 -14.83 -18.72
CA PRO A 394 -3.57 -15.68 -17.76
C PRO A 394 -3.62 -15.12 -16.33
N GLY A 395 -2.81 -14.12 -16.00
CA GLY A 395 -2.66 -13.50 -14.70
C GLY A 395 -1.20 -13.33 -14.27
N VAL A 396 -1.00 -12.88 -13.04
CA VAL A 396 0.33 -12.82 -12.41
C VAL A 396 0.67 -14.18 -11.84
N TRP A 397 1.80 -14.74 -12.23
CA TRP A 397 2.21 -16.10 -11.86
C TRP A 397 3.74 -16.26 -11.83
N LEU A 398 4.18 -17.43 -11.37
CA LEU A 398 5.58 -17.83 -11.42
C LEU A 398 5.82 -18.71 -12.64
N ASN A 399 6.82 -18.36 -13.44
CA ASN A 399 7.21 -19.05 -14.65
C ASN A 399 8.69 -19.45 -14.63
N THR A 400 9.06 -20.36 -15.52
CA THR A 400 10.45 -20.79 -15.68
C THR A 400 11.23 -19.80 -16.52
N LEU A 401 12.56 -19.78 -16.36
CA LEU A 401 13.42 -18.98 -17.25
C LEU A 401 13.31 -19.44 -18.71
N GLU A 402 13.13 -20.74 -18.95
CA GLU A 402 12.99 -21.30 -20.30
C GLU A 402 11.77 -20.75 -21.04
N GLU A 403 10.62 -20.69 -20.37
CA GLU A 403 9.41 -20.12 -20.94
C GLU A 403 9.54 -18.60 -21.16
N PHE A 404 10.17 -17.90 -20.21
CA PHE A 404 10.46 -16.47 -20.34
C PHE A 404 11.41 -16.17 -21.53
N LEU A 405 12.40 -17.03 -21.78
CA LEU A 405 13.35 -16.88 -22.88
C LEU A 405 12.76 -17.12 -24.28
N ASN A 406 11.44 -17.29 -24.40
CA ASN A 406 10.75 -17.28 -25.68
C ASN A 406 10.62 -15.85 -26.26
N ILE A 407 11.78 -15.20 -26.46
CA ILE A 407 11.98 -13.78 -26.80
C ILE A 407 13.13 -13.61 -27.82
N ASP A 408 13.30 -12.39 -28.33
CA ASP A 408 14.42 -12.04 -29.24
C ASP A 408 15.40 -11.02 -28.65
N GLU A 409 14.99 -10.25 -27.65
CA GLU A 409 15.88 -9.33 -26.94
C GLU A 409 15.61 -9.40 -25.45
N LEU A 410 16.67 -9.43 -24.66
CA LEU A 410 16.65 -9.36 -23.20
C LEU A 410 17.57 -8.23 -22.74
N THR A 411 17.08 -7.40 -21.82
CA THR A 411 17.97 -6.54 -21.02
C THR A 411 17.73 -6.74 -19.53
N LEU A 412 18.81 -6.61 -18.78
CA LEU A 412 18.84 -6.84 -17.36
C LEU A 412 19.17 -5.55 -16.63
N TYR A 413 18.30 -5.16 -15.70
CA TYR A 413 18.50 -4.05 -14.79
C TYR A 413 18.54 -4.55 -13.36
N ARG A 414 19.33 -3.87 -12.52
CA ARG A 414 19.52 -4.25 -11.12
C ARG A 414 19.55 -3.03 -10.22
N GLN A 415 18.85 -3.11 -9.10
CA GLN A 415 19.00 -2.15 -8.01
C GLN A 415 20.34 -2.40 -7.29
N PRO A 416 21.28 -1.43 -7.28
CA PRO A 416 22.54 -1.59 -6.57
C PRO A 416 22.31 -1.87 -5.09
N ASN A 417 23.13 -2.75 -4.50
CA ASN A 417 23.14 -3.07 -3.07
C ASN A 417 21.83 -3.63 -2.49
N VAL A 418 20.82 -3.96 -3.29
CA VAL A 418 19.57 -4.55 -2.76
C VAL A 418 19.84 -5.84 -1.96
N GLN A 419 20.84 -6.62 -2.38
CA GLN A 419 21.26 -7.85 -1.70
C GLN A 419 21.92 -7.62 -0.34
N ALA A 420 22.42 -6.42 -0.07
CA ALA A 420 23.00 -6.05 1.21
C ALA A 420 21.94 -5.54 2.21
N ASP A 421 20.75 -5.14 1.74
CA ASP A 421 19.62 -4.71 2.58
C ASP A 421 18.55 -5.82 2.61
N ARG A 422 18.77 -6.84 3.45
CA ARG A 422 17.87 -8.00 3.60
C ARG A 422 16.43 -7.59 3.90
N ALA A 423 16.24 -6.51 4.65
CA ALA A 423 14.91 -5.99 4.96
C ALA A 423 14.23 -5.40 3.71
N GLU A 424 14.95 -4.69 2.83
CA GLU A 424 14.39 -4.24 1.55
C GLU A 424 14.14 -5.40 0.58
N MET A 425 15.02 -6.40 0.53
CA MET A 425 14.75 -7.62 -0.25
C MET A 425 13.42 -8.25 0.17
N ALA A 426 13.24 -8.49 1.48
CA ALA A 426 12.02 -9.08 2.02
C ALA A 426 10.78 -8.27 1.64
N ARG A 427 10.85 -6.93 1.68
CA ARG A 427 9.75 -6.05 1.26
C ARG A 427 9.49 -6.10 -0.24
N ILE A 428 10.53 -6.16 -1.08
CA ILE A 428 10.37 -6.31 -2.53
C ILE A 428 9.69 -7.65 -2.82
N TYR A 429 10.15 -8.76 -2.23
CA TYR A 429 9.48 -10.05 -2.37
C TYR A 429 8.04 -10.02 -1.88
N GLU A 430 7.75 -9.40 -0.72
CA GLU A 430 6.38 -9.31 -0.21
C GLU A 430 5.48 -8.57 -1.20
N ARG A 431 5.95 -7.42 -1.71
CA ARG A 431 5.21 -6.65 -2.71
C ARG A 431 5.03 -7.43 -4.01
N THR A 432 6.05 -8.15 -4.50
CA THR A 432 5.97 -8.98 -5.70
C THR A 432 5.01 -10.16 -5.54
N LEU A 433 5.17 -10.94 -4.48
CA LEU A 433 4.44 -12.20 -4.27
C LEU A 433 2.98 -11.95 -3.87
N ALA A 434 2.67 -10.82 -3.23
CA ALA A 434 1.31 -10.35 -3.00
C ALA A 434 0.52 -10.10 -4.31
N GLN A 435 1.20 -9.97 -5.45
CA GLN A 435 0.55 -9.80 -6.76
C GLN A 435 0.10 -11.13 -7.39
N LEU A 436 0.61 -12.27 -6.92
CA LEU A 436 0.34 -13.57 -7.55
C LEU A 436 -1.15 -13.91 -7.55
N GLY A 437 -1.65 -14.39 -8.70
CA GLY A 437 -3.03 -14.80 -8.89
C GLY A 437 -4.01 -13.66 -9.22
N LYS A 438 -3.53 -12.44 -9.45
CA LYS A 438 -4.34 -11.36 -10.06
C LYS A 438 -4.52 -11.57 -11.56
N ASP A 439 -5.64 -11.08 -12.11
CA ASP A 439 -5.90 -11.13 -13.55
C ASP A 439 -4.97 -10.15 -14.32
N TYR A 440 -4.84 -10.33 -15.64
CA TYR A 440 -3.99 -9.49 -16.50
C TYR A 440 -4.78 -8.34 -17.14
N ASP A 441 -4.16 -7.17 -17.30
CA ASP A 441 -4.84 -6.03 -17.89
C ASP A 441 -4.70 -5.96 -19.41
N PHE A 442 -5.75 -6.42 -20.09
CA PHE A 442 -5.86 -6.35 -21.56
C PHE A 442 -6.10 -4.93 -22.09
N ASN A 443 -6.41 -3.95 -21.22
CA ASN A 443 -6.79 -2.60 -21.63
C ASN A 443 -5.69 -1.56 -21.41
N PHE A 444 -4.54 -1.94 -20.84
CA PHE A 444 -3.47 -1.02 -20.40
C PHE A 444 -4.03 0.16 -19.57
N ASP A 445 -5.10 -0.11 -18.83
CA ASP A 445 -5.83 0.80 -17.96
C ASP A 445 -5.33 0.65 -16.51
N VAL A 446 -4.31 1.45 -16.22
CA VAL A 446 -3.69 1.74 -14.92
C VAL A 446 -4.63 2.14 -13.77
N ASN A 447 -5.92 2.33 -14.03
CA ASN A 447 -6.93 2.59 -13.00
C ASN A 447 -7.80 1.35 -12.67
N THR A 448 -7.65 0.25 -13.39
CA THR A 448 -8.23 -1.06 -13.04
C THR A 448 -7.21 -1.90 -12.29
N LEU A 449 -7.10 -1.68 -10.98
CA LEU A 449 -6.15 -2.43 -10.14
C LEU A 449 -6.50 -3.92 -9.96
N ASP A 450 -7.64 -4.37 -10.49
CA ASP A 450 -8.02 -5.80 -10.57
C ASP A 450 -7.25 -6.54 -11.65
N LYS A 451 -6.45 -5.81 -12.41
CA LYS A 451 -5.64 -6.30 -13.49
C LYS A 451 -4.27 -5.63 -13.47
N ILE A 452 -3.19 -6.38 -13.63
CA ILE A 452 -1.82 -5.83 -13.61
C ILE A 452 -1.18 -5.96 -14.99
N VAL A 453 -0.59 -4.87 -15.50
CA VAL A 453 0.38 -4.94 -16.61
C VAL A 453 1.79 -5.24 -16.08
N CYS A 454 2.63 -5.82 -16.92
CA CYS A 454 3.98 -6.22 -16.58
C CYS A 454 4.84 -5.11 -15.95
N SER A 455 4.71 -3.86 -16.40
CA SER A 455 5.40 -2.71 -15.83
C SER A 455 4.88 -2.29 -14.46
N GLU A 456 3.58 -2.50 -14.18
CA GLU A 456 3.01 -2.26 -12.86
C GLU A 456 3.51 -3.27 -11.83
N LEU A 457 3.74 -4.53 -12.22
CA LEU A 457 4.35 -5.51 -11.32
C LEU A 457 5.70 -5.01 -10.77
N ILE A 458 6.55 -4.45 -11.65
CA ILE A 458 7.83 -3.85 -11.27
C ILE A 458 7.61 -2.61 -10.39
N TYR A 459 6.68 -1.74 -10.80
CA TYR A 459 6.31 -0.53 -10.06
C TYR A 459 5.91 -0.83 -8.61
N HIS A 460 5.11 -1.88 -8.40
CA HIS A 460 4.67 -2.33 -7.09
C HIS A 460 5.81 -2.99 -6.31
N ALA A 461 6.53 -3.91 -6.93
CA ALA A 461 7.64 -4.64 -6.31
C ALA A 461 8.73 -3.71 -5.78
N PHE A 462 9.19 -2.79 -6.60
CA PHE A 462 10.22 -1.81 -6.27
C PHE A 462 9.59 -0.50 -5.80
N GLY A 463 8.64 -0.61 -4.86
CA GLY A 463 7.82 0.49 -4.38
C GLY A 463 8.56 1.64 -3.68
N THR A 464 9.86 1.49 -3.42
CA THR A 464 10.75 2.54 -2.89
C THR A 464 11.41 3.37 -3.99
N ILE A 465 11.29 2.96 -5.26
CA ILE A 465 11.79 3.70 -6.42
C ILE A 465 10.70 4.64 -6.94
N ASN A 466 11.07 5.89 -7.22
CA ASN A 466 10.20 6.87 -7.85
C ASN A 466 10.24 6.71 -9.37
N TRP A 467 9.37 5.86 -9.90
CA TRP A 467 9.29 5.59 -11.33
C TRP A 467 8.61 6.74 -12.10
N PRO A 468 9.09 7.09 -13.32
CA PRO A 468 8.45 8.09 -14.15
C PRO A 468 7.13 7.55 -14.69
N VAL A 469 6.04 8.25 -14.38
CA VAL A 469 4.68 7.92 -14.81
C VAL A 469 4.19 8.98 -15.78
N LYS A 470 3.57 8.57 -16.88
CA LYS A 470 3.00 9.48 -17.90
C LYS A 470 1.49 9.58 -17.73
N TYR A 471 0.88 10.70 -18.08
CA TYR A 471 -0.58 10.82 -18.07
C TYR A 471 -1.14 10.64 -19.49
N VAL A 472 -1.89 9.57 -19.72
CA VAL A 472 -2.61 9.32 -20.97
C VAL A 472 -4.10 9.43 -20.71
N LEU A 473 -4.79 10.37 -21.39
CA LEU A 473 -6.21 10.67 -21.18
C LEU A 473 -6.57 10.95 -19.70
N GLY A 474 -5.66 11.61 -18.98
CA GLY A 474 -5.82 11.94 -17.56
C GLY A 474 -5.56 10.78 -16.59
N ARG A 475 -5.02 9.64 -17.08
CA ARG A 475 -4.71 8.45 -16.28
C ARG A 475 -3.18 8.25 -16.17
N PRO A 476 -2.64 8.00 -14.97
CA PRO A 476 -1.20 7.78 -14.76
C PRO A 476 -0.76 6.39 -15.25
N THR A 477 -0.09 6.27 -16.40
CA THR A 477 0.44 5.04 -17.03
C THR A 477 1.94 4.86 -16.82
N ILE A 478 2.41 3.61 -16.75
CA ILE A 478 3.83 3.27 -16.76
C ILE A 478 4.13 2.20 -17.81
N SER A 479 5.09 2.43 -18.71
CA SER A 479 5.55 1.43 -19.69
C SER A 479 6.90 0.79 -19.28
N PRO A 480 7.25 -0.38 -19.83
CA PRO A 480 8.58 -0.96 -19.65
C PRO A 480 9.73 0.01 -20.00
N ASP A 481 9.58 0.81 -21.06
CA ASP A 481 10.54 1.88 -21.40
C ASP A 481 10.69 2.94 -20.29
N ASN A 482 9.60 3.28 -19.59
CA ASN A 482 9.66 4.23 -18.48
C ASN A 482 10.46 3.66 -17.30
N LEU A 483 10.36 2.35 -17.06
CA LEU A 483 11.19 1.68 -16.06
C LEU A 483 12.67 1.70 -16.49
N ALA A 484 12.95 1.34 -17.75
CA ALA A 484 14.31 1.33 -18.28
C ALA A 484 14.98 2.71 -18.22
N GLU A 485 14.25 3.79 -18.52
CA GLU A 485 14.72 5.19 -18.48
C GLU A 485 15.35 5.58 -17.13
N VAL A 486 14.89 4.99 -16.02
CA VAL A 486 15.45 5.26 -14.68
C VAL A 486 16.91 4.84 -14.57
N ALA A 487 17.35 3.80 -15.29
CA ALA A 487 18.75 3.34 -15.30
C ALA A 487 19.71 4.27 -16.07
N TYR A 488 19.16 5.27 -16.76
CA TYR A 488 19.89 6.29 -17.50
C TYR A 488 19.89 7.65 -16.81
N SER A 489 19.11 7.78 -15.73
CA SER A 489 19.03 9.00 -14.95
C SER A 489 20.28 9.18 -14.09
N GLN A 490 20.73 10.43 -13.94
CA GLN A 490 21.77 10.79 -12.98
C GLN A 490 21.32 10.39 -11.57
N ASN A 491 22.17 9.67 -10.83
CA ASN A 491 21.86 9.09 -9.52
C ASN A 491 20.63 8.15 -9.53
N GLY A 492 20.38 7.47 -10.66
CA GLY A 492 19.30 6.49 -10.78
C GLY A 492 19.47 5.31 -9.78
N PRO A 493 18.37 4.81 -9.18
CA PRO A 493 18.38 3.72 -8.20
C PRO A 493 18.53 2.33 -8.84
N ILE A 494 18.59 2.23 -10.17
CA ILE A 494 18.84 0.99 -10.89
C ILE A 494 19.93 1.19 -11.93
N SER A 495 20.62 0.12 -12.30
CA SER A 495 21.70 0.13 -13.29
C SER A 495 21.43 -0.90 -14.38
N PHE A 496 21.74 -0.54 -15.62
CA PHE A 496 21.85 -1.49 -16.74
C PHE A 496 23.04 -2.42 -16.48
N ILE A 497 22.82 -3.73 -16.59
CA ILE A 497 23.85 -4.75 -16.33
C ILE A 497 24.31 -5.41 -17.62
N LEU A 498 23.36 -5.84 -18.46
CA LEU A 498 23.63 -6.43 -19.76
C LEU A 498 22.41 -6.30 -20.68
N GLY A 499 22.67 -6.43 -21.97
CA GLY A 499 21.67 -6.62 -23.00
C GLY A 499 22.12 -7.69 -23.98
N ASN A 500 21.18 -8.44 -24.52
CA ASN A 500 21.41 -9.48 -25.51
C ASN A 500 20.28 -9.45 -26.54
N ARG A 501 20.61 -9.55 -27.83
CA ARG A 501 19.65 -9.60 -28.95
C ARG A 501 19.99 -10.77 -29.85
N ALA A 502 18.99 -11.51 -30.28
CA ALA A 502 19.13 -12.61 -31.24
C ALA A 502 18.30 -12.29 -32.49
N GLU A 503 19.00 -12.03 -33.60
CA GLU A 503 18.37 -11.82 -34.91
C GLU A 503 18.09 -13.16 -35.64
N GLU A 504 18.81 -14.22 -35.26
CA GLU A 504 18.65 -15.59 -35.75
C GLU A 504 18.71 -16.58 -34.58
N ARG A 505 18.40 -17.87 -34.80
CA ARG A 505 18.39 -18.93 -33.75
C ARG A 505 19.78 -19.30 -33.17
N PHE A 506 20.78 -18.45 -33.33
CA PHE A 506 22.14 -18.66 -32.81
C PHE A 506 22.33 -17.91 -31.48
N VAL A 507 23.55 -17.98 -30.93
CA VAL A 507 23.95 -17.32 -29.68
C VAL A 507 23.61 -15.82 -29.76
N PRO A 508 22.87 -15.25 -28.78
CA PRO A 508 22.53 -13.84 -28.77
C PRO A 508 23.76 -12.92 -28.75
N ASP A 509 23.75 -11.88 -29.57
CA ASP A 509 24.78 -10.85 -29.58
C ASP A 509 24.61 -9.91 -28.38
N PRO A 510 25.70 -9.43 -27.77
CA PRO A 510 25.63 -8.44 -26.71
C PRO A 510 25.11 -7.11 -27.26
N VAL A 511 24.18 -6.51 -26.52
CA VAL A 511 23.67 -5.16 -26.76
C VAL A 511 24.21 -4.25 -25.67
N ASP A 512 24.85 -3.17 -26.07
CA ASP A 512 25.42 -2.22 -25.13
C ASP A 512 24.37 -1.20 -24.63
N LYS A 513 24.76 -0.45 -23.59
CA LYS A 513 23.90 0.54 -22.95
C LYS A 513 23.49 1.68 -23.91
N LEU A 514 24.33 2.03 -24.88
CA LEU A 514 24.10 3.14 -25.82
C LEU A 514 23.10 2.73 -26.91
N ASP A 515 23.16 1.50 -27.41
CA ASP A 515 22.14 0.98 -28.34
C ASP A 515 20.75 1.06 -27.72
N ILE A 516 20.61 0.60 -26.47
CA ILE A 516 19.34 0.69 -25.75
C ILE A 516 18.92 2.15 -25.47
N ALA A 517 19.87 3.04 -25.17
CA ALA A 517 19.56 4.46 -24.98
C ALA A 517 18.90 5.06 -26.23
N ASP A 518 19.45 4.76 -27.41
CA ASP A 518 18.89 5.20 -28.70
C ASP A 518 17.46 4.66 -28.90
N LYS A 519 17.22 3.38 -28.60
CA LYS A 519 15.87 2.78 -28.67
C LYS A 519 14.87 3.44 -27.73
N LEU A 520 15.32 3.91 -26.57
CA LEU A 520 14.51 4.65 -25.59
C LEU A 520 14.35 6.15 -25.96
N SER A 521 14.85 6.58 -27.12
CA SER A 521 14.90 7.98 -27.57
C SER A 521 15.64 8.90 -26.59
N LEU A 522 16.74 8.39 -26.02
CA LEU A 522 17.63 9.12 -25.12
C LEU A 522 18.88 9.60 -25.88
N ILE A 523 19.34 10.79 -25.54
CA ILE A 523 20.50 11.43 -26.15
C ILE A 523 21.62 11.46 -25.11
N GLN A 524 22.81 10.97 -25.46
CA GLN A 524 23.98 11.16 -24.62
C GLN A 524 24.45 12.62 -24.74
N LEU A 525 24.57 13.28 -23.60
CA LEU A 525 25.04 14.65 -23.45
C LEU A 525 26.59 14.69 -23.42
N GLU A 526 27.16 15.88 -23.61
CA GLU A 526 28.62 16.08 -23.62
C GLU A 526 29.31 15.66 -22.31
N ASP A 527 28.60 15.70 -21.19
CA ASP A 527 29.08 15.29 -19.86
C ASP A 527 28.98 13.77 -19.63
N GLY A 528 28.54 13.01 -20.65
CA GLY A 528 28.35 11.56 -20.60
C GLY A 528 27.02 11.11 -19.99
N ASN A 529 26.23 12.03 -19.42
CA ASN A 529 24.89 11.74 -18.90
C ASN A 529 23.86 11.64 -20.04
N PHE A 530 22.65 11.18 -19.74
CA PHE A 530 21.58 11.09 -20.72
C PHE A 530 20.57 12.22 -20.55
N GLY A 531 20.00 12.68 -21.67
CA GLY A 531 18.89 13.60 -21.73
C GLY A 531 17.80 13.11 -22.66
N LYS A 532 16.65 13.77 -22.61
CA LYS A 532 15.49 13.47 -23.46
C LYS A 532 14.95 14.75 -24.07
N GLU A 533 14.59 14.68 -25.35
CA GLU A 533 13.95 15.80 -26.02
C GLU A 533 12.49 15.95 -25.57
N THR A 534 12.16 17.09 -24.98
CA THR A 534 10.80 17.45 -24.60
C THR A 534 10.29 18.58 -25.48
N ARG A 535 9.04 18.47 -25.95
CA ARG A 535 8.40 19.50 -26.76
C ARG A 535 7.65 20.47 -25.86
N ARG A 536 8.11 21.71 -25.77
CA ARG A 536 7.43 22.77 -25.02
C ARG A 536 6.69 23.69 -25.97
N CYS A 537 5.42 23.94 -25.67
CA CYS A 537 4.59 24.86 -26.42
C CYS A 537 4.23 26.06 -25.55
N ARG A 538 4.28 27.27 -26.11
CA ARG A 538 3.78 28.49 -25.49
C ARG A 538 2.90 29.24 -26.47
N ASP A 539 1.88 29.90 -25.95
CA ASP A 539 1.04 30.77 -26.76
C ASP A 539 1.67 32.16 -26.83
N VAL A 540 1.89 32.66 -28.05
CA VAL A 540 2.55 33.93 -28.34
C VAL A 540 1.53 34.83 -29.01
N HIS A 541 1.38 36.05 -28.53
CA HIS A 541 0.55 37.06 -29.18
C HIS A 541 1.29 37.62 -30.41
N GLU A 542 0.68 37.49 -31.58
CA GLU A 542 1.14 38.14 -32.81
C GLU A 542 0.75 39.63 -32.80
N GLN A 543 1.42 40.44 -33.62
CA GLN A 543 1.22 41.90 -33.68
C GLN A 543 -0.21 42.30 -34.11
N ASN A 544 -0.94 41.40 -34.75
CA ASN A 544 -2.35 41.56 -35.13
C ASN A 544 -3.34 41.20 -34.00
N GLY A 545 -2.85 40.78 -32.83
CA GLY A 545 -3.67 40.35 -31.69
C GLY A 545 -4.04 38.87 -31.67
N GLU A 546 -3.66 38.08 -32.69
CA GLU A 546 -3.93 36.64 -32.73
C GLU A 546 -2.99 35.84 -31.82
N LEU A 547 -3.53 34.78 -31.20
CA LEU A 547 -2.76 33.86 -30.36
C LEU A 547 -2.21 32.72 -31.23
N ARG A 548 -0.88 32.67 -31.38
CA ARG A 548 -0.19 31.58 -32.06
C ARG A 548 0.54 30.69 -31.07
N ARG A 549 0.20 29.39 -31.07
CA ARG A 549 0.94 28.38 -30.32
C ARG A 549 2.27 28.08 -31.01
N VAL A 550 3.37 28.43 -30.36
CA VAL A 550 4.74 28.13 -30.82
C VAL A 550 5.30 27.01 -29.96
N CYS A 551 5.72 25.92 -30.61
CA CYS A 551 6.37 24.79 -29.95
C CYS A 551 7.84 24.71 -30.34
N TYR A 552 8.71 24.43 -29.38
CA TYR A 552 10.14 24.20 -29.57
C TYR A 552 10.56 22.92 -28.84
N GLY A 553 11.53 22.20 -29.40
CA GLY A 553 12.19 21.09 -28.73
C GLY A 553 13.23 21.60 -27.73
N ARG A 554 13.32 20.95 -26.57
CA ARG A 554 14.35 21.21 -25.58
C ARG A 554 14.87 19.87 -25.07
N VAL A 555 16.18 19.64 -25.15
CA VAL A 555 16.79 18.49 -24.47
C VAL A 555 16.93 18.81 -23.00
N GLU A 556 16.36 17.96 -22.15
CA GLU A 556 16.45 18.07 -20.69
C GLU A 556 17.23 16.88 -20.13
N ALA A 557 18.16 17.14 -19.22
CA ALA A 557 18.93 16.08 -18.58
C ALA A 557 18.00 15.17 -17.74
N LEU A 558 18.23 13.87 -17.82
CA LEU A 558 17.55 12.88 -17.00
C LEU A 558 18.14 12.90 -15.59
N ILE A 559 17.41 13.49 -14.65
CA ILE A 559 17.81 13.57 -13.25
C ILE A 559 16.80 12.79 -12.42
N TYR A 560 17.29 11.78 -11.68
CA TYR A 560 16.43 11.01 -10.80
C TYR A 560 16.00 11.86 -9.60
N LYS A 561 14.69 11.88 -9.34
CA LYS A 561 14.12 12.54 -8.17
C LYS A 561 13.75 11.47 -7.15
N ALA A 562 14.55 11.35 -6.08
CA ALA A 562 14.29 10.42 -5.00
C ALA A 562 12.91 10.68 -4.33
N PRO A 563 12.22 9.63 -3.85
CA PRO A 563 10.96 9.78 -3.15
C PRO A 563 11.20 10.37 -1.75
N ASN A 564 11.04 11.68 -1.62
CA ASN A 564 11.50 12.45 -0.45
C ASN A 564 10.44 12.77 0.61
N GLU A 565 9.40 11.96 0.79
CA GLU A 565 8.34 12.31 1.75
C GLU A 565 7.82 11.12 2.57
N SER A 566 8.36 10.99 3.78
CA SER A 566 7.76 10.30 4.93
C SER A 566 6.95 11.25 5.80
N ILE A 567 5.96 10.72 6.53
CA ILE A 567 5.28 11.50 7.58
C ILE A 567 6.24 11.97 8.70
N TYR A 568 7.36 11.27 8.91
CA TYR A 568 8.34 11.57 9.95
C TYR A 568 9.32 12.67 9.52
N ASP A 569 9.63 12.77 8.23
CA ASP A 569 10.51 13.83 7.69
C ASP A 569 9.84 15.20 7.75
N ASN A 570 8.52 15.26 7.56
CA ASN A 570 7.74 16.49 7.71
C ASN A 570 7.75 17.02 9.15
N GLN A 571 7.86 16.16 10.16
CA GLN A 571 8.00 16.58 11.56
C GLN A 571 9.39 17.16 11.83
N ILE A 572 10.45 16.57 11.26
CA ILE A 572 11.82 17.08 11.39
C ILE A 572 11.95 18.46 10.73
N LYS A 573 11.38 18.66 9.53
CA LYS A 573 11.37 19.97 8.86
C LYS A 573 10.58 21.03 9.64
N ALA A 574 9.47 20.65 10.29
CA ALA A 574 8.70 21.56 11.14
C ALA A 574 9.43 21.90 12.45
N ALA A 575 10.17 20.95 13.03
CA ALA A 575 10.97 21.16 14.24
C ALA A 575 12.28 21.93 13.99
N GLN A 576 12.81 21.92 12.76
CA GLN A 576 13.97 22.72 12.33
C GLN A 576 13.60 24.15 11.90
N ALA A 577 12.30 24.43 11.71
CA ALA A 577 11.77 25.75 11.37
C ALA A 577 11.24 26.53 12.60
N LEU A 578 11.34 25.93 13.79
CA LEU A 578 11.08 26.51 15.11
C LEU A 578 12.40 26.64 15.87
#